data_AF-A0A7X7JCI8-F1
#
_entry.id   AF-A0A7X7JCI8-F1
#
_cell.length_a   1.000
_cell.length_b   1.000
_cell.length_c   1.000
_cell.angle_alpha   90.00
_cell.angle_beta   90.00
_cell.angle_gamma   90.00
#
_symmetry.space_group_name_H-M   'P 1'
#
loop_
_entity.id
_entity.type
_entity.pdbx_description
1 polymer ?
#
loop_
_entity_poly.entity_id
_entity_poly.type
_entity_poly.pdbx_seq_one_letter_code
_entity_poly.pdbx_strand_id
1 'polypeptide(L)'
;MFEARRPVPAPEPWIDVRVPGPRGSSSAEAEVTRALTGLLERADALLRDLATLAPGPELARLVADLAPAEASEAMLLEAVAACERIAAWAASRQAVAVNELRRRREAQRRGGFVGDEVAARLGTTRAAGEARVARAAALERVPVVWDALDAGAVDARKADVLCDELLALPSL
;
A
#
# COMPACT_ATOMS: atom_id res chain seq x y z
N MET A 1 4.23 -89.70 3.35
CA MET A 1 3.93 -88.31 3.75
C MET A 1 4.65 -87.40 2.75
N PHE A 2 4.00 -87.11 1.62
CA PHE A 2 4.58 -86.33 0.52
C PHE A 2 3.98 -84.92 0.55
N GLU A 3 4.82 -83.90 0.70
CA GLU A 3 4.44 -82.49 0.60
C GLU A 3 4.07 -82.15 -0.85
N ALA A 4 2.86 -81.60 -1.04
CA ALA A 4 2.42 -81.06 -2.31
C ALA A 4 3.10 -79.71 -2.57
N ARG A 5 4.01 -79.65 -3.54
CA ARG A 5 4.55 -78.38 -4.06
C ARG A 5 3.41 -77.56 -4.68
N ARG A 6 3.15 -76.36 -4.15
CA ARG A 6 2.30 -75.36 -4.80
C ARG A 6 2.93 -74.92 -6.14
N PRO A 7 2.15 -74.78 -7.23
CA PRO A 7 2.67 -74.28 -8.49
C PRO A 7 3.04 -72.79 -8.36
N VAL A 8 4.18 -72.42 -8.93
CA VAL A 8 4.63 -71.04 -9.07
C VAL A 8 3.73 -70.36 -10.11
N PRO A 9 3.08 -69.22 -9.81
CA PRO A 9 2.28 -68.51 -10.80
C PRO A 9 3.18 -68.04 -11.95
N ALA A 10 2.69 -68.18 -13.19
CA ALA A 10 3.38 -67.70 -14.38
C ALA A 10 3.63 -66.19 -14.26
N PRO A 11 4.80 -65.68 -14.71
CA PRO A 11 5.05 -64.24 -14.69
C PRO A 11 4.01 -63.54 -15.59
N GLU A 12 3.19 -62.67 -15.01
CA GLU A 12 2.25 -61.84 -15.78
C GLU A 12 3.02 -61.02 -16.82
N PRO A 13 2.46 -60.80 -18.03
CA PRO A 13 3.08 -59.93 -19.01
C PRO A 13 3.06 -58.48 -18.49
N TRP A 14 4.20 -58.05 -17.98
CA TRP A 14 4.58 -56.69 -17.66
C TRP A 14 4.27 -55.84 -18.90
N ILE A 15 3.18 -55.07 -18.88
CA ILE A 15 2.95 -54.04 -19.90
C ILE A 15 4.03 -52.99 -19.68
N ASP A 16 4.99 -52.89 -20.59
CA ASP A 16 5.92 -51.78 -20.58
C ASP A 16 5.16 -50.51 -21.01
N VAL A 17 4.70 -49.74 -20.02
CA VAL A 17 4.02 -48.44 -20.24
C VAL A 17 5.02 -47.32 -20.55
N ARG A 18 6.25 -47.65 -20.99
CA ARG A 18 7.11 -46.64 -21.61
C ARG A 18 6.72 -46.48 -23.07
N VAL A 19 5.86 -45.50 -23.34
CA VAL A 19 5.67 -44.96 -24.70
C VAL A 19 6.94 -44.18 -25.08
N PRO A 20 7.77 -44.64 -26.05
CA PRO A 20 8.95 -43.91 -26.45
C PRO A 20 8.57 -42.80 -27.44
N GLY A 21 8.89 -41.55 -27.12
CA GLY A 21 8.71 -40.38 -27.97
C GLY A 21 8.65 -39.08 -27.17
N PRO A 22 8.96 -37.90 -27.75
CA PRO A 22 8.72 -36.63 -27.08
C PRO A 22 7.23 -36.54 -26.74
N ARG A 23 6.87 -36.39 -25.47
CA ARG A 23 5.50 -36.02 -25.11
C ARG A 23 5.28 -34.62 -25.67
N GLY A 24 4.60 -34.50 -26.81
CA GLY A 24 4.12 -33.19 -27.26
C GLY A 24 3.29 -32.61 -26.13
N SER A 25 3.49 -31.32 -25.79
CA SER A 25 2.78 -30.74 -24.64
C SER A 25 1.29 -30.98 -24.81
N SER A 26 0.65 -31.59 -23.83
CA SER A 26 -0.80 -31.74 -23.87
C SER A 26 -1.43 -30.35 -24.00
N SER A 27 -2.55 -30.23 -24.74
CA SER A 27 -3.31 -28.97 -24.79
C SER A 27 -3.58 -28.41 -23.38
N ALA A 28 -3.75 -29.30 -22.39
CA ALA A 28 -3.92 -28.96 -20.99
C ALA A 28 -2.65 -28.35 -20.35
N GLU A 29 -1.46 -28.86 -20.66
CA GLU A 29 -0.20 -28.29 -20.15
C GLU A 29 0.01 -26.88 -20.69
N ALA A 30 -0.23 -26.66 -21.99
CA ALA A 30 -0.13 -25.33 -22.59
C ALA A 30 -1.14 -24.34 -21.99
N GLU A 31 -2.34 -24.81 -21.64
CA GLU A 31 -3.37 -24.00 -20.98
C GLU A 31 -2.98 -23.62 -19.55
N VAL A 32 -2.46 -24.56 -18.76
CA VAL A 32 -1.95 -24.30 -17.41
C VAL A 32 -0.78 -23.33 -17.45
N THR A 33 0.20 -23.52 -18.34
CA THR A 33 1.33 -22.58 -18.49
C THR A 33 0.83 -21.17 -18.81
N ARG A 34 -0.13 -21.03 -19.73
CA ARG A 34 -0.71 -19.72 -20.06
C ARG A 34 -1.41 -19.08 -18.86
N ALA A 35 -2.18 -19.86 -18.10
CA ALA A 35 -2.86 -19.36 -16.90
C ALA A 35 -1.87 -18.89 -15.82
N LEU A 36 -0.79 -19.66 -15.59
CA LEU A 36 0.27 -19.30 -14.65
C LEU A 36 1.01 -18.04 -15.08
N THR A 37 1.38 -17.92 -16.36
CA THR A 37 2.01 -16.70 -16.89
C THR A 37 1.11 -15.48 -16.66
N GLY A 38 -0.18 -15.59 -16.98
CA GLY A 38 -1.12 -14.48 -16.76
C GLY A 38 -1.38 -14.16 -15.28
N LEU A 39 -1.16 -15.09 -14.35
CA LEU A 39 -1.18 -14.83 -12.90
C LEU A 39 0.07 -14.05 -12.47
N LEU A 40 1.25 -14.49 -12.92
CA LEU A 40 2.52 -13.83 -12.60
C LEU A 40 2.57 -12.40 -13.15
N GLU A 41 2.14 -12.17 -14.38
CA GLU A 41 2.08 -10.83 -14.98
C GLU A 41 1.18 -9.87 -14.19
N ARG A 42 0.06 -10.38 -13.65
CA ARG A 42 -0.84 -9.60 -12.79
C ARG A 42 -0.23 -9.30 -11.43
N ALA A 43 0.47 -10.26 -10.83
CA ALA A 43 1.19 -10.05 -9.57
C ALA A 43 2.30 -9.00 -9.74
N ASP A 44 3.06 -9.08 -10.83
CA ASP A 44 4.11 -8.10 -11.16
C ASP A 44 3.53 -6.71 -11.42
N ALA A 45 2.38 -6.62 -12.10
CA ALA A 45 1.68 -5.35 -12.30
C ALA A 45 1.22 -4.76 -10.97
N LEU A 46 0.60 -5.57 -10.11
CA LEU A 46 0.14 -5.14 -8.79
C LEU A 46 1.31 -4.66 -7.91
N LEU A 47 2.44 -5.38 -7.92
CA LEU A 47 3.65 -4.97 -7.21
C LEU A 47 4.17 -3.61 -7.71
N ARG A 48 4.22 -3.40 -9.03
CA ARG A 48 4.62 -2.12 -9.62
C ARG A 48 3.66 -0.99 -9.25
N ASP A 49 2.35 -1.25 -9.27
CA ASP A 49 1.34 -0.25 -8.94
C ASP A 49 1.44 0.15 -7.45
N LEU A 50 1.62 -0.81 -6.54
CA LEU A 50 1.88 -0.55 -5.12
C LEU A 50 3.12 0.35 -4.92
N ALA A 51 4.17 0.12 -5.70
CA ALA A 51 5.43 0.85 -5.58
C ALA A 51 5.36 2.27 -6.18
N THR A 52 4.61 2.47 -7.28
CA THR A 52 4.77 3.67 -8.12
C THR A 52 3.53 4.54 -8.28
N LEU A 53 2.33 4.00 -8.04
CA LEU A 53 1.10 4.77 -8.19
C LEU A 53 1.10 5.94 -7.19
N ALA A 54 0.78 7.15 -7.63
CA ALA A 54 0.71 8.32 -6.76
C ALA A 54 -0.26 8.08 -5.58
N PRO A 55 0.01 8.63 -4.38
CA PRO A 55 -0.91 8.47 -3.27
C PRO A 55 -2.23 9.18 -3.55
N GLY A 56 -3.33 8.51 -3.23
CA GLY A 56 -4.67 8.98 -3.54
C GLY A 56 -5.71 7.88 -3.42
N PRO A 57 -6.95 8.14 -3.85
CA PRO A 57 -8.06 7.19 -3.76
C PRO A 57 -7.76 5.85 -4.45
N GLU A 58 -7.08 5.87 -5.60
CA GLU A 58 -6.77 4.69 -6.39
C GLU A 58 -5.78 3.76 -5.67
N LEU A 59 -4.71 4.32 -5.09
CA LEU A 59 -3.76 3.56 -4.28
C LEU A 59 -4.42 3.03 -3.01
N ALA A 60 -5.26 3.83 -2.35
CA ALA A 60 -6.00 3.40 -1.17
C ALA A 60 -6.95 2.23 -1.46
N ARG A 61 -7.64 2.25 -2.61
CA ARG A 61 -8.47 1.13 -3.07
C ARG A 61 -7.62 -0.12 -3.30
N LEU A 62 -6.48 0.02 -3.97
CA LEU A 62 -5.60 -1.10 -4.27
C LEU A 62 -5.07 -1.76 -2.99
N VAL A 63 -4.65 -0.96 -2.00
CA VAL A 63 -4.26 -1.48 -0.68
C VAL A 63 -5.42 -2.15 0.05
N ALA A 64 -6.63 -1.60 -0.05
CA ALA A 64 -7.83 -2.19 0.57
C ALA A 64 -8.25 -3.52 -0.07
N ASP A 65 -8.05 -3.66 -1.38
CA ASP A 65 -8.37 -4.87 -2.16
C ASP A 65 -7.30 -5.98 -2.01
N LEU A 66 -6.11 -5.66 -1.47
CA LEU A 66 -5.02 -6.63 -1.28
C LEU A 66 -5.38 -7.65 -0.20
N ALA A 67 -5.36 -8.94 -0.54
CA ALA A 67 -5.51 -10.04 0.41
C ALA A 67 -4.15 -10.40 1.05
N PRO A 68 -3.87 -10.02 2.33
CA PRO A 68 -2.52 -10.14 2.88
C PRO A 68 -2.03 -11.59 3.03
N ALA A 69 -2.96 -12.54 3.22
CA ALA A 69 -2.63 -13.96 3.34
C ALA A 69 -2.19 -14.60 2.01
N GLU A 70 -2.49 -13.96 0.88
CA GLU A 70 -2.18 -14.44 -0.47
C GLU A 70 -1.06 -13.62 -1.13
N ALA A 71 -0.66 -12.51 -0.50
CA ALA A 71 0.35 -11.60 -1.01
C ALA A 71 1.77 -12.15 -0.78
N SER A 72 2.67 -11.86 -1.73
CA SER A 72 4.10 -12.11 -1.53
C SER A 72 4.69 -11.14 -0.50
N GLU A 73 5.83 -11.49 0.09
CA GLU A 73 6.54 -10.61 1.04
C GLU A 73 6.87 -9.24 0.43
N ALA A 74 7.26 -9.21 -0.84
CA ALA A 74 7.52 -7.97 -1.57
C ALA A 74 6.26 -7.11 -1.67
N MET A 75 5.11 -7.71 -2.00
CA MET A 75 3.83 -6.99 -2.05
C MET A 75 3.41 -6.45 -0.67
N LEU A 76 3.66 -7.21 0.40
CA LEU A 76 3.39 -6.75 1.76
C LEU A 76 4.25 -5.54 2.14
N LEU A 77 5.53 -5.53 1.77
CA LEU A 77 6.41 -4.37 2.00
C LEU A 77 5.97 -3.14 1.20
N GLU A 78 5.63 -3.31 -0.07
CA GLU A 78 5.13 -2.20 -0.89
C GLU A 78 3.75 -1.72 -0.41
N ALA A 79 2.91 -2.60 0.16
CA ALA A 79 1.65 -2.19 0.80
C ALA A 79 1.88 -1.35 2.06
N VAL A 80 2.88 -1.67 2.88
CA VAL A 80 3.29 -0.84 4.03
C VAL A 80 3.74 0.54 3.55
N ALA A 81 4.61 0.60 2.53
CA ALA A 81 5.05 1.87 1.97
C ALA A 81 3.89 2.67 1.36
N ALA A 82 2.96 2.02 0.65
CA ALA A 82 1.76 2.64 0.12
C ALA A 82 0.88 3.25 1.20
N CYS A 83 0.68 2.57 2.34
CA CYS A 83 -0.04 3.10 3.50
C CYS A 83 0.57 4.41 4.02
N GLU A 84 1.89 4.49 4.14
CA GLU A 84 2.57 5.72 4.57
C GLU A 84 2.36 6.87 3.57
N ARG A 85 2.46 6.59 2.27
CA ARG A 85 2.20 7.60 1.23
C ARG A 85 0.73 8.06 1.25
N ILE A 86 -0.22 7.16 1.48
CA ILE A 86 -1.64 7.48 1.67
C ILE A 86 -1.84 8.35 2.91
N ALA A 87 -1.19 8.04 4.03
CA ALA A 87 -1.29 8.81 5.26
C ALA A 87 -0.72 10.24 5.08
N ALA A 88 0.40 10.38 4.38
CA ALA A 88 0.99 11.66 4.02
C ALA A 88 0.04 12.51 3.15
N TRP A 89 -0.48 11.93 2.07
CA TRP A 89 -1.48 12.58 1.22
C TRP A 89 -2.75 12.97 2.00
N ALA A 90 -3.27 12.10 2.86
CA ALA A 90 -4.43 12.40 3.69
C ALA A 90 -4.16 13.56 4.66
N ALA A 91 -2.95 13.65 5.22
CA ALA A 91 -2.53 14.77 6.05
C ALA A 91 -2.47 16.09 5.24
N SER A 92 -1.98 16.05 4.00
CA SER A 92 -2.03 17.20 3.08
C SER A 92 -3.48 17.65 2.81
N ARG A 93 -4.39 16.71 2.51
CA ARG A 93 -5.83 17.02 2.33
C ARG A 93 -6.47 17.58 3.59
N GLN A 94 -6.11 17.07 4.77
CA GLN A 94 -6.55 17.62 6.05
C GLN A 94 -6.06 19.06 6.24
N ALA A 95 -4.81 19.38 5.86
CA ALA A 95 -4.28 20.73 5.95
C ALA A 95 -5.10 21.74 5.11
N VAL A 96 -5.53 21.36 3.90
CA VAL A 96 -6.41 22.21 3.06
C VAL A 96 -7.71 22.57 3.81
N ALA A 97 -8.38 21.56 4.38
CA ALA A 97 -9.64 21.76 5.10
C ALA A 97 -9.44 22.56 6.40
N VAL A 98 -8.36 22.31 7.13
CA VAL A 98 -8.03 23.04 8.37
C VAL A 98 -7.73 24.50 8.07
N ASN A 99 -7.00 24.82 7.01
CA ASN A 99 -6.72 26.21 6.66
C ASN A 99 -7.96 26.97 6.19
N GLU A 100 -8.84 26.32 5.44
CA GLU A 100 -10.14 26.90 5.10
C GLU A 100 -10.98 27.17 6.36
N LEU A 101 -11.01 26.22 7.31
CA LEU A 101 -11.67 26.41 8.60
C LEU A 101 -11.04 27.59 9.38
N ARG A 102 -9.71 27.68 9.42
CA ARG A 102 -8.99 28.80 10.05
C ARG A 102 -9.44 30.14 9.45
N ARG A 103 -9.41 30.28 8.12
CA ARG A 103 -9.85 31.50 7.42
C ARG A 103 -11.28 31.88 7.79
N ARG A 104 -12.20 30.93 7.78
CA ARG A 104 -13.61 31.17 8.16
C ARG A 104 -13.77 31.59 9.62
N ARG A 105 -13.03 30.98 10.54
CA ARG A 105 -13.06 31.34 11.96
C ARG A 105 -12.40 32.68 12.23
N GLU A 106 -11.36 33.03 11.50
CA GLU A 106 -10.71 34.33 11.59
C GLU A 106 -11.64 35.46 11.15
N ALA A 107 -12.38 35.29 10.05
CA ALA A 107 -13.43 36.22 9.61
C ALA A 107 -14.55 36.41 10.66
N GLN A 108 -14.74 35.42 11.55
CA GLN A 108 -15.70 35.47 12.66
C GLN A 108 -15.09 35.93 13.99
N ARG A 109 -13.81 36.33 14.02
CA ARG A 109 -13.03 36.64 15.24
C ARG A 109 -12.96 35.47 16.24
N ARG A 110 -12.95 34.24 15.73
CA ARG A 110 -12.92 32.97 16.48
C ARG A 110 -11.70 32.10 16.15
N GLY A 111 -10.66 32.67 15.53
CA GLY A 111 -9.48 31.93 15.07
C GLY A 111 -8.78 31.11 16.17
N GLY A 112 -8.78 31.60 17.42
CA GLY A 112 -8.16 30.91 18.56
C GLY A 112 -8.81 29.57 18.95
N PHE A 113 -10.04 29.29 18.50
CA PHE A 113 -10.77 28.07 18.88
C PHE A 113 -10.63 26.93 17.87
N VAL A 114 -9.96 27.13 16.73
CA VAL A 114 -9.88 26.12 15.67
C VAL A 114 -9.21 24.83 16.16
N GLY A 115 -8.17 24.95 17.01
CA GLY A 115 -7.50 23.79 17.61
C GLY A 115 -8.45 22.95 18.46
N ASP A 116 -9.30 23.58 19.27
CA ASP A 116 -10.31 22.93 20.09
C ASP A 116 -11.41 22.29 19.24
N GLU A 117 -11.88 22.98 18.20
CA GLU A 117 -12.88 22.46 17.26
C GLU A 117 -12.36 21.19 16.54
N VAL A 118 -11.10 21.20 16.08
CA VAL A 118 -10.45 20.04 15.47
C VAL A 118 -10.26 18.92 16.50
N ALA A 119 -9.79 19.23 17.71
CA ALA A 119 -9.58 18.26 18.77
C ALA A 119 -10.89 17.54 19.14
N ALA A 120 -11.96 18.31 19.35
CA ALA A 120 -13.29 17.79 19.66
C ALA A 120 -13.84 16.91 18.52
N ARG A 121 -13.68 17.33 17.26
CA ARG A 121 -14.19 16.57 16.10
C ARG A 121 -13.46 15.24 15.88
N LEU A 122 -12.17 15.18 16.19
CA LEU A 122 -11.33 14.00 16.01
C LEU A 122 -11.25 13.10 17.26
N GLY A 123 -11.84 13.51 18.39
CA GLY A 123 -11.74 12.77 19.65
C GLY A 123 -10.31 12.68 20.15
N THR A 124 -9.52 13.76 20.02
CA THR A 124 -8.11 13.81 20.41
C THR A 124 -7.84 14.92 21.42
N THR A 125 -6.60 15.00 21.91
CA THR A 125 -6.21 16.04 22.88
C THR A 125 -6.15 17.41 22.21
N ARG A 126 -6.31 18.46 23.03
CA ARG A 126 -6.14 19.86 22.59
C ARG A 126 -4.82 20.07 21.85
N ALA A 127 -3.71 19.59 22.43
CA ALA A 127 -2.38 19.70 21.84
C ALA A 127 -2.30 19.03 20.45
N ALA A 128 -2.96 17.88 20.26
CA ALA A 128 -3.00 17.21 18.96
C ALA A 128 -3.89 17.93 17.93
N GLY A 129 -4.94 18.62 18.37
CA GLY A 129 -5.72 19.52 17.53
C GLY A 129 -4.92 20.76 17.12
N GLU A 130 -4.26 21.41 18.07
CA GLU A 130 -3.36 22.55 17.83
C GLU A 130 -2.22 22.19 16.88
N ALA A 131 -1.60 21.02 17.04
CA ALA A 131 -0.53 20.56 16.15
C ALA A 131 -1.00 20.45 14.68
N ARG A 132 -2.25 20.01 14.44
CA ARG A 132 -2.82 19.98 13.07
C ARG A 132 -3.03 21.37 12.50
N VAL A 133 -3.49 22.30 13.34
CA VAL A 133 -3.68 23.71 12.99
C VAL A 133 -2.35 24.41 12.71
N ALA A 134 -1.31 24.07 13.47
CA ALA A 134 0.05 24.57 13.28
C ALA A 134 0.66 24.05 11.97
N ARG A 135 0.63 22.72 11.74
CA ARG A 135 1.08 22.10 10.48
C ARG A 135 0.43 22.75 9.27
N ALA A 136 -0.90 22.86 9.28
CA ALA A 136 -1.64 23.39 8.15
C ALA A 136 -1.19 24.82 7.79
N ALA A 137 -1.00 25.69 8.79
CA ALA A 137 -0.52 27.05 8.54
C ALA A 137 0.96 27.11 8.16
N ALA A 138 1.80 26.20 8.68
CA ALA A 138 3.19 26.13 8.28
C ALA A 138 3.34 25.72 6.82
N LEU A 139 2.55 24.74 6.37
CA LEU A 139 2.51 24.29 4.97
C LEU A 139 2.10 25.41 4.00
N GLU A 140 1.17 26.29 4.37
CA GLU A 140 0.83 27.48 3.56
C GLU A 140 2.02 28.42 3.32
N ARG A 141 2.96 28.45 4.25
CA ARG A 141 4.15 29.30 4.18
C ARG A 141 5.34 28.60 3.53
N VAL A 142 5.29 27.27 3.39
CA VAL A 142 6.37 26.46 2.81
C VAL A 142 5.81 25.50 1.75
N PRO A 143 5.39 26.01 0.56
CA PRO A 143 4.70 25.20 -0.45
C PRO A 143 5.49 23.96 -0.91
N VAL A 144 6.83 24.05 -0.99
CA VAL A 144 7.68 22.91 -1.37
C VAL A 144 7.55 21.71 -0.42
N VAL A 145 7.35 21.96 0.89
CA VAL A 145 7.11 20.88 1.86
C VAL A 145 5.68 20.35 1.71
N TRP A 146 4.73 21.22 1.37
CA TRP A 146 3.37 20.80 1.07
C TRP A 146 3.32 19.87 -0.15
N ASP A 147 3.95 20.25 -1.25
CA ASP A 147 4.02 19.42 -2.45
C ASP A 147 4.65 18.06 -2.17
N ALA A 148 5.72 18.03 -1.36
CA ALA A 148 6.38 16.78 -0.94
C ALA A 148 5.48 15.90 -0.05
N LEU A 149 4.74 16.50 0.88
CA LEU A 149 3.77 15.78 1.72
C LEU A 149 2.62 15.23 0.86
N ASP A 150 2.16 16.01 -0.12
CA ASP A 150 1.06 15.63 -1.00
C ASP A 150 1.42 14.47 -1.92
N ALA A 151 2.65 14.47 -2.44
CA ALA A 151 3.20 13.38 -3.24
C ALA A 151 3.56 12.14 -2.41
N GLY A 152 3.47 12.21 -1.07
CA GLY A 152 3.88 11.13 -0.17
C GLY A 152 5.39 10.93 -0.08
N ALA A 153 6.19 11.92 -0.49
CA ALA A 153 7.65 11.87 -0.40
C ALA A 153 8.16 12.10 1.04
N VAL A 154 7.37 12.79 1.86
CA VAL A 154 7.61 12.96 3.29
C VAL A 154 6.34 12.63 4.08
N ASP A 155 6.51 12.05 5.26
CA ASP A 155 5.41 11.86 6.21
C ASP A 155 5.07 13.17 6.95
N ALA A 156 3.95 13.18 7.67
CA ALA A 156 3.47 14.36 8.37
C ALA A 156 4.44 14.88 9.44
N ARG A 157 5.23 13.99 10.08
CA ARG A 157 6.18 14.36 11.12
C ARG A 157 7.43 15.00 10.52
N LYS A 158 7.92 14.49 9.39
CA LYS A 158 9.00 15.11 8.62
C LYS A 158 8.55 16.46 8.06
N ALA A 159 7.32 16.57 7.57
CA ALA A 159 6.78 17.85 7.12
C ALA A 159 6.77 18.89 8.24
N ASP A 160 6.38 18.52 9.47
CA ASP A 160 6.45 19.42 10.62
C ASP A 160 7.88 19.91 10.86
N VAL A 161 8.85 18.99 10.91
CA VAL A 161 10.28 19.34 11.11
C VAL A 161 10.82 20.22 9.99
N LEU A 162 10.55 19.87 8.73
CA LEU A 162 11.04 20.64 7.58
C LEU A 162 10.44 22.05 7.56
N CYS A 163 9.16 22.19 7.89
CA CYS A 163 8.53 23.49 8.04
C CYS A 163 9.17 24.32 9.16
N ASP A 164 9.38 23.72 10.35
CA ASP A 164 9.99 24.41 11.48
C ASP A 164 11.40 24.91 11.14
N GLU A 165 12.23 24.07 10.53
CA GLU A 165 13.60 24.43 10.13
C GLU A 165 13.61 25.50 9.03
N LEU A 166 12.80 25.35 7.98
CA LEU A 166 12.78 26.29 6.86
C LEU A 166 12.20 27.66 7.25
N LEU A 167 11.25 27.71 8.19
CA LEU A 167 10.69 28.97 8.69
C LEU A 167 11.63 29.70 9.68
N ALA A 168 12.60 28.99 10.26
CA ALA A 168 13.62 29.58 11.13
C ALA A 168 14.81 30.17 10.35
N LEU A 169 14.97 29.83 9.07
CA LEU A 169 16.02 30.39 8.24
C LEU A 169 15.82 31.90 8.03
N PRO A 170 16.87 32.74 8.15
CA PRO A 170 16.78 34.14 7.78
C PRO A 170 16.44 34.25 6.29
N SER A 171 15.52 35.14 5.94
CA SER A 171 15.20 35.44 4.54
C SER A 171 16.48 35.85 3.81
N LEU A 172 16.86 35.08 2.78
CA LEU A 172 17.96 35.41 1.85
C LEU A 172 17.66 36.71 1.10
#